data_AF-A0A933VRZ4-F1
#
_entry.id   AF-A0A933VRZ4-F1
#
_cell.length_a   1.000
_cell.length_b   1.000
_cell.length_c   1.000
_cell.angle_alpha   90.00
_cell.angle_beta   90.00
_cell.angle_gamma   90.00
#
_symmetry.space_group_name_H-M   'P 1'
#
loop_
_entity.id
_entity.type
_entity.pdbx_description
1 polymer ?
#
loop_
_entity_poly.entity_id
_entity_poly.type
_entity_poly.pdbx_seq_one_letter_code
_entity_poly.pdbx_strand_id
1 'polypeptide(L)' 'GASEAAAEVLLDAVAAHGSGGVKVSGGVRTAEQADAYVALAAARLPEVSPRTFRIGASSLLDALLERGA' A
#
# COMPACT_ATOMS: atom_id res chain seq x y z
N GLY A 1 4.87 -8.32 -10.07
CA GLY A 1 4.63 -7.87 -8.67
C GLY A 1 4.03 -6.49 -8.69
N ALA A 2 3.75 -5.91 -7.53
CA ALA A 2 3.31 -4.53 -7.42
C ALA A 2 4.35 -3.56 -7.99
N SER A 3 3.88 -2.42 -8.51
CA SER A 3 4.69 -1.26 -8.88
C SER A 3 4.00 0.00 -8.37
N GLU A 4 4.77 1.04 -8.08
CA GLU A 4 4.23 2.32 -7.59
C GLU A 4 3.31 2.98 -8.61
N ALA A 5 3.72 3.00 -9.89
CA ALA A 5 2.89 3.55 -10.98
C ALA A 5 1.53 2.84 -11.12
N ALA A 6 1.47 1.52 -10.95
CA ALA A 6 0.20 0.80 -10.98
C ALA A 6 -0.65 1.09 -9.74
N ALA A 7 -0.02 1.20 -8.56
CA ALA A 7 -0.72 1.55 -7.34
C ALA A 7 -1.33 2.96 -7.43
N GLU A 8 -0.60 3.93 -7.96
CA GLU A 8 -1.05 5.30 -8.20
C GLU A 8 -2.32 5.33 -9.06
N VAL A 9 -2.31 4.69 -10.23
CA VAL A 9 -3.48 4.64 -11.13
C VAL A 9 -4.71 4.03 -10.44
N LEU A 10 -4.52 2.96 -9.66
CA LEU A 10 -5.62 2.31 -8.95
C LEU A 10 -6.14 3.17 -7.79
N LEU A 11 -5.26 3.86 -7.08
CA LEU A 11 -5.62 4.76 -6.00
C LEU A 11 -6.40 5.97 -6.53
N ASP A 12 -5.97 6.56 -7.64
CA ASP A 12 -6.68 7.66 -8.30
C ASP A 12 -8.07 7.22 -8.77
N ALA A 13 -8.19 6.01 -9.34
CA ALA A 13 -9.48 5.47 -9.76
C ALA A 13 -10.44 5.24 -8.57
N VAL A 14 -9.95 4.71 -7.44
CA VAL A 14 -10.75 4.53 -6.22
C VAL A 14 -11.15 5.88 -5.61
N ALA A 15 -10.23 6.85 -5.59
CA ALA A 15 -10.50 8.20 -5.11
C ALA A 15 -11.58 8.90 -5.94
N ALA A 16 -11.48 8.81 -7.28
CA ALA A 16 -12.49 9.37 -8.19
C ALA A 16 -13.86 8.68 -8.08
N HIS A 17 -13.88 7.37 -7.82
CA HIS A 17 -15.10 6.60 -7.61
C HIS A 17 -15.75 6.89 -6.23
N GLY A 18 -14.98 7.31 -5.24
CA GLY A 18 -15.47 7.64 -3.89
C GLY A 18 -15.78 6.42 -3.01
N SER A 19 -15.50 5.20 -3.48
CA SER A 19 -15.65 3.97 -2.68
C SER A 19 -14.76 2.84 -3.18
N GLY A 20 -14.42 1.91 -2.29
CA GLY A 20 -13.54 0.78 -2.57
C GLY A 20 -12.24 0.84 -1.76
N GLY A 21 -11.28 -0.02 -2.10
CA GLY A 21 -9.96 -0.03 -1.50
C GLY A 21 -8.94 -0.70 -2.40
N VAL A 22 -7.67 -0.38 -2.18
CA VAL A 22 -6.55 -0.91 -2.98
C VAL A 22 -5.75 -1.91 -2.15
N LYS A 23 -5.44 -3.06 -2.75
CA LYS A 23 -4.51 -4.04 -2.19
C LYS A 23 -3.31 -4.20 -3.10
N VAL A 24 -2.18 -3.57 -2.75
CA VAL A 24 -0.91 -3.83 -3.44
C VAL A 24 -0.39 -5.21 -3.03
N SER A 25 0.02 -6.05 -3.98
CA SER A 25 0.44 -7.42 -3.68
C SER A 25 1.63 -7.88 -4.51
N GLY A 26 2.52 -8.61 -3.84
CA GLY A 26 3.69 -9.26 -4.45
C GLY A 26 4.88 -8.34 -4.68
N GLY A 27 6.05 -8.71 -4.16
CA GLY A 27 7.30 -7.99 -4.38
C GLY A 27 7.63 -6.89 -3.36
N VAL A 28 6.74 -6.60 -2.40
CA VAL A 28 7.02 -5.72 -1.25
C VAL A 28 7.75 -6.53 -0.18
N ARG A 29 9.02 -6.21 0.07
CA ARG A 29 9.93 -6.99 0.93
C ARG A 29 10.58 -6.19 2.04
N THR A 30 10.67 -4.87 1.90
CA THR A 30 11.30 -4.00 2.91
C THR A 30 10.30 -3.00 3.48
N ALA A 31 10.62 -2.45 4.65
CA ALA A 31 9.80 -1.42 5.28
C ALA A 31 9.72 -0.15 4.43
N GLU A 32 10.81 0.24 3.76
CA GLU A 32 10.87 1.42 2.89
C GLU A 32 9.95 1.26 1.67
N GLN A 33 9.90 0.06 1.09
CA GLN A 33 8.96 -0.23 0.01
C GLN A 33 7.51 -0.15 0.50
N ALA A 34 7.23 -0.63 1.71
CA ALA A 34 5.90 -0.52 2.30
C ALA A 34 5.52 0.95 2.57
N ASP A 35 6.45 1.75 3.10
CA ASP A 35 6.26 3.18 3.37
C ASP A 35 5.94 3.96 2.09
N ALA A 36 6.59 3.65 0.96
CA ALA A 36 6.30 4.27 -0.34
C ALA A 36 4.83 4.07 -0.75
N TYR A 37 4.29 2.85 -0.61
CA TYR A 37 2.89 2.60 -0.92
C TYR A 37 1.91 3.24 0.06
N VAL A 38 2.27 3.29 1.36
CA VAL A 38 1.46 3.98 2.37
C VAL A 38 1.41 5.49 2.06
N ALA A 39 2.53 6.09 1.64
CA ALA A 39 2.58 7.49 1.24
C ALA A 39 1.71 7.77 0.00
N LEU A 40 1.78 6.90 -1.02
CA LEU A 40 0.90 7.00 -2.21
C LEU A 40 -0.58 6.93 -1.83
N ALA A 41 -0.94 6.03 -0.92
CA ALA A 41 -2.31 5.88 -0.43
C ALA A 41 -2.76 7.11 0.38
N ALA A 42 -1.92 7.61 1.29
CA ALA A 42 -2.22 8.78 2.11
C ALA A 42 -2.41 10.06 1.29
N ALA A 43 -1.76 10.17 0.13
CA ALA A 43 -1.91 11.32 -0.76
C ALA A 43 -3.23 11.33 -1.56
N ARG A 44 -3.92 10.19 -1.69
CA ARG A 44 -5.07 10.02 -2.60
C ARG A 44 -6.36 9.60 -1.90
N LEU A 45 -6.26 8.84 -0.83
CA LEU A 45 -7.40 8.33 -0.08
C LEU A 45 -7.75 9.27 1.08
N PRO A 46 -9.05 9.41 1.42
CA PRO A 46 -9.47 10.20 2.57
C PRO A 46 -9.01 9.59 3.91
N GLU A 47 -8.79 8.28 3.95
CA GLU A 47 -8.28 7.55 5.10
C GLU A 47 -7.48 6.33 4.62
N VAL A 48 -6.33 6.08 5.25
CA VAL A 48 -5.57 4.84 5.11
C VAL A 48 -5.93 3.92 6.28
N SER A 49 -6.80 2.94 6.04
CA SER A 49 -7.26 1.98 7.04
C SER A 49 -7.34 0.57 6.46
N PRO A 50 -7.49 -0.50 7.27
CA PRO A 50 -7.63 -1.87 6.77
C PRO A 50 -8.79 -2.08 5.78
N ARG A 51 -9.75 -1.15 5.74
CA ARG A 51 -10.89 -1.14 4.81
C ARG A 51 -10.50 -0.57 3.44
N THR A 52 -9.61 0.42 3.39
CA THR A 52 -9.30 1.20 2.19
C THR A 52 -7.95 0.85 1.58
N PHE A 53 -7.01 0.31 2.37
CA PHE A 53 -5.68 -0.03 1.91
C PHE A 53 -5.10 -1.26 2.59
N ARG A 54 -4.48 -2.17 1.82
CA ARG A 54 -3.74 -3.32 2.36
C ARG A 54 -2.49 -3.63 1.55
N ILE A 55 -1.49 -4.19 2.22
CA ILE A 55 -0.30 -4.76 1.59
C ILE A 55 -0.38 -6.29 1.69
N GLY A 56 -0.51 -6.95 0.54
CA GLY A 56 -0.40 -8.40 0.42
C GLY A 56 1.06 -8.82 0.31
N ALA A 57 1.65 -9.21 1.44
CA ALA A 57 3.04 -9.65 1.51
C ALA A 57 3.18 -10.94 2.31
N SER A 58 4.15 -11.77 1.92
CA SER A 58 4.48 -13.03 2.59
C SER A 58 5.79 -12.98 3.39
N SER A 59 6.72 -12.10 3.01
CA SER A 59 8.05 -11.97 3.66
C SER A 59 8.29 -10.58 4.26
N LEU A 60 7.32 -9.66 4.18
CA LEU A 60 7.47 -8.30 4.70
C LEU A 60 7.41 -8.24 6.23
N LEU A 61 6.71 -9.19 6.87
CA LEU A 61 6.49 -9.17 8.31
C LEU A 61 7.81 -9.15 9.09
N ASP A 62 8.77 -10.00 8.71
CA ASP A 62 10.06 -10.09 9.38
C ASP A 62 10.82 -8.76 9.29
N ALA A 63 10.87 -8.14 8.11
CA ALA A 63 11.50 -6.84 7.90
C ALA A 63 10.87 -5.71 8.74
N LEU A 64 9.55 -5.77 8.99
CA LEU A 64 8.86 -4.79 9.84
C LEU A 64 9.18 -5.01 11.32
N LEU A 65 9.29 -6.26 11.77
CA LEU A 65 9.65 -6.59 13.14
C LEU A 65 11.10 -6.18 13.45
N GLU A 66 12.02 -6.38 12.51
CA GLU A 66 13.43 -5.97 12.64
C GLU A 66 13.59 -4.45 12.73
N ARG A 67 12.83 -3.67 11.95
CA ARG A 67 12.86 -2.20 11.99
C ARG A 67 12.33 -1.61 13.30
N GLY A 68 11.40 -2.31 13.95
CA GLY A 68 10.73 -1.85 15.18
C GLY A 68 11.43 -2.25 16.48
N ALA A 69 12.48 -3.07 16.41
CA ALA A 69 13.33 -3.47 17.53
C ALA A 69 14.42 -2.42 17.81
#